data_AF-A0AAW5BN05-F1
#
_entry.id   AF-A0AAW5BN05-F1
#
_cell.length_a   1.000
_cell.length_b   1.000
_cell.length_c   1.000
_cell.angle_alpha   90.00
_cell.angle_beta   90.00
_cell.angle_gamma   90.00
#
_symmetry.space_group_name_H-M   'P 1'
#
loop_
_entity.id
_entity.type
_entity.pdbx_description
1 polymer ?
#
loop_
_entity_poly.entity_id
_entity_poly.type
_entity_poly.pdbx_seq_one_letter_code
_entity_poly.pdbx_strand_id
1 'polypeptide(L)'
;MKFTEENANAILAEINKKCSPYECPMCKQRTNFIFGKGESQILSFQREGMQLKADNGINFIPVIVGYCQNCGYVAQFNLNVIFPEK
;
A
#
# COMPACT_ATOMS: atom_id res chain seq x y z
N MET A 1 2.96 21.27 5.50
CA MET A 1 3.98 20.77 6.45
C MET A 1 4.99 19.96 5.63
N LYS A 2 6.29 20.29 5.66
CA LYS A 2 7.28 19.50 4.89
C LYS A 2 7.56 18.19 5.63
N PHE A 3 7.17 17.05 5.04
CA PHE A 3 7.49 15.73 5.56
C PHE A 3 8.99 15.47 5.37
N THR A 4 9.76 15.36 6.46
CA THR A 4 11.15 14.90 6.43
C THR A 4 11.19 13.37 6.44
N GLU A 5 12.28 12.79 5.94
CA GLU A 5 12.44 11.33 5.89
C GLU A 5 12.43 10.70 7.30
N GLU A 6 13.05 11.35 8.29
CA GLU A 6 13.02 10.92 9.71
C GLU A 6 11.59 10.87 10.27
N ASN A 7 10.77 11.88 9.97
CA ASN A 7 9.38 11.91 10.41
C ASN A 7 8.56 10.79 9.74
N ALA A 8 8.80 10.53 8.45
CA ALA A 8 8.16 9.43 7.74
C ALA A 8 8.54 8.06 8.33
N ASN A 9 9.81 7.87 8.70
CA ASN A 9 10.29 6.66 9.38
C ASN A 9 9.61 6.45 10.74
N ALA A 10 9.54 7.50 11.56
CA ALA A 10 8.94 7.42 12.90
C ALA A 10 7.44 7.09 12.82
N ILE A 11 6.72 7.72 11.89
CA ILE A 11 5.29 7.44 11.66
C ILE A 11 5.09 6.01 11.18
N LEU A 12 5.91 5.53 10.23
CA LEU A 12 5.82 4.15 9.74
C LEU A 12 6.11 3.13 10.84
N ALA A 13 7.10 3.38 11.69
CA ALA A 13 7.42 2.51 12.82
C ALA A 13 6.24 2.41 13.81
N GLU A 14 5.56 3.52 14.09
CA GLU A 14 4.39 3.54 14.96
C GLU A 14 3.17 2.83 14.34
N ILE A 15 2.94 3.00 13.03
CA ILE A 15 1.91 2.24 12.28
C ILE A 15 2.21 0.74 12.36
N ASN A 16 3.44 0.34 12.06
CA ASN A 16 3.84 -1.07 12.08
C ASN A 16 3.73 -1.67 13.49
N LYS A 17 4.03 -0.91 14.55
CA LYS A 17 3.84 -1.34 15.94
C LYS A 17 2.37 -1.57 16.30
N LYS A 18 1.47 -0.73 15.78
CA LYS A 18 0.01 -0.90 15.99
C LYS A 18 -0.57 -2.03 15.15
N CYS A 19 0.02 -2.31 13.99
CA CYS A 19 -0.46 -3.32 13.06
C CYS A 19 0.20 -4.69 13.22
N SER A 20 1.29 -4.78 13.98
CA SER A 20 1.97 -6.03 14.32
C SER A 20 1.10 -7.12 14.96
N PRO A 21 0.04 -6.83 15.76
CA PRO A 21 -0.78 -7.87 16.35
C PRO A 21 -1.80 -8.48 15.38
N TYR A 22 -1.99 -7.92 14.18
CA TYR A 22 -2.98 -8.44 13.25
C TYR A 22 -2.53 -9.76 12.63
N GLU A 23 -3.47 -10.69 12.56
CA GLU A 23 -3.26 -11.99 11.95
C GLU A 23 -3.30 -11.86 10.43
N CYS A 24 -2.35 -12.51 9.75
CA CYS A 24 -2.39 -12.56 8.29
C CYS A 24 -3.67 -13.27 7.82
N PRO A 25 -4.51 -12.67 6.97
CA PRO A 25 -5.76 -13.27 6.54
C PRO A 25 -5.54 -14.56 5.72
N MET A 26 -4.38 -14.71 5.07
CA MET A 26 -4.04 -15.85 4.22
C MET A 26 -3.42 -17.02 4.99
N CYS A 27 -2.37 -16.79 5.77
CA CYS A 27 -1.63 -17.88 6.44
C CYS A 27 -1.93 -18.01 7.94
N LYS A 28 -2.79 -17.14 8.49
CA LYS A 28 -3.24 -17.14 9.89
C LYS A 28 -2.13 -17.00 10.94
N GLN A 29 -0.89 -16.76 10.49
CA GLN A 29 0.22 -16.47 11.37
C GLN A 29 0.08 -15.05 11.92
N ARG A 30 0.37 -14.91 13.20
CA ARG A 30 0.59 -13.62 13.86
C ARG A 30 2.01 -13.14 13.61
N THR A 31 2.39 -13.11 12.34
CA THR A 31 3.62 -12.48 11.89
C THR A 31 3.33 -11.04 11.56
N ASN A 32 4.14 -10.13 12.10
CA ASN A 32 4.00 -8.69 11.95
C ASN A 32 3.63 -8.34 10.52
N PHE A 33 2.39 -7.91 10.31
CA PHE A 33 1.98 -7.33 9.05
C PHE A 33 2.61 -5.94 8.99
N ILE A 34 3.54 -5.74 8.06
CA ILE A 34 4.33 -4.51 7.99
C ILE A 34 3.98 -3.73 6.74
N PHE A 35 3.88 -2.42 6.89
CA PHE A 35 3.75 -1.47 5.82
C PHE A 35 5.13 -1.07 5.31
N GLY A 36 5.28 -1.09 3.98
CA GLY A 36 6.52 -0.73 3.30
C GLY A 36 6.78 0.77 3.34
N LYS A 37 8.07 1.14 3.41
CA LYS A 37 8.53 2.52 3.29
C LYS A 37 8.66 2.88 1.81
N GLY A 38 7.55 3.26 1.19
CA GLY A 38 7.55 3.68 -0.21
C GLY A 38 6.17 4.12 -0.65
N GLU A 39 6.12 5.22 -1.39
CA GLU A 39 4.92 5.55 -2.15
C GLU A 39 4.74 4.48 -3.22
N SER A 40 3.61 3.80 -3.20
CA SER A 40 3.26 2.81 -4.20
C SER A 40 2.05 3.30 -4.97
N GLN A 41 2.06 3.05 -6.28
CA GLN A 41 0.95 3.43 -7.15
C GLN A 41 0.54 2.22 -7.97
N ILE A 42 -0.77 1.97 -8.05
CA ILE A 42 -1.30 1.00 -9.00
C ILE A 42 -1.44 1.69 -10.34
N LEU A 43 -0.87 1.09 -11.38
CA LEU A 43 -1.06 1.52 -12.76
C LEU A 43 -2.22 0.72 -13.35
N SER A 44 -3.34 1.39 -13.64
CA SER A 44 -4.42 0.76 -14.40
C SER A 44 -4.28 1.08 -15.88
N PHE A 45 -4.22 0.05 -16.72
CA PHE A 45 -4.32 0.18 -18.16
C PHE A 45 -5.73 -0.15 -18.61
N GLN A 46 -6.22 0.55 -19.62
CA GLN A 46 -7.43 0.11 -20.31
C GLN A 46 -7.08 -1.11 -21.17
N ARG A 47 -8.01 -2.06 -21.28
CA ARG A 47 -7.82 -3.26 -22.10
C ARG A 47 -8.88 -3.28 -23.18
N GLU A 48 -8.46 -3.41 -24.44
CA GLU A 48 -9.36 -3.63 -25.59
C GLU A 48 -9.03 -4.99 -26.20
N GLY A 49 -9.90 -5.97 -25.98
CA GLY A 49 -9.65 -7.37 -26.33
C GLY A 49 -8.41 -7.93 -25.61
N MET A 50 -7.36 -8.28 -26.37
CA MET A 50 -6.09 -8.78 -25.84
C MET A 50 -5.00 -7.72 -25.68
N GLN A 51 -5.24 -6.48 -26.11
CA GLN A 51 -4.24 -5.42 -26.07
C GLN A 51 -4.43 -4.51 -24.86
N LEU A 52 -3.31 -4.14 -24.22
CA LEU A 52 -3.27 -3.08 -23.23
C LEU A 52 -3.15 -1.74 -23.96
N LYS A 53 -4.11 -0.84 -23.74
CA LYS A 53 -4.07 0.54 -24.19
C LYS A 53 -3.48 1.41 -23.09
N ALA A 54 -2.37 2.07 -23.41
CA ALA A 54 -1.76 3.13 -22.62
C ALA A 54 -2.10 4.48 -23.27
N ASP A 55 -3.38 4.73 -23.54
CA ASP A 55 -3.83 5.98 -24.16
C ASP A 55 -3.81 7.06 -23.07
N ASN A 56 -2.84 7.99 -23.08
CA ASN A 56 -2.69 9.29 -22.35
C ASN A 56 -3.34 9.52 -20.96
N GLY A 57 -3.83 8.49 -20.29
CA GLY A 57 -4.71 8.51 -19.13
C GLY A 57 -4.45 7.26 -18.31
N ILE A 58 -3.18 7.08 -17.92
CA ILE A 58 -2.80 6.12 -16.89
C ILE A 58 -3.41 6.65 -15.59
N ASN A 59 -4.41 5.95 -15.06
CA ASN A 59 -4.92 6.29 -13.74
C ASN A 59 -3.94 5.76 -12.70
N PHE A 60 -3.45 6.68 -11.88
CA PHE A 60 -2.61 6.37 -10.74
C PHE A 60 -3.50 6.29 -9.50
N ILE A 61 -3.47 5.15 -8.82
CA ILE A 61 -4.13 5.02 -7.52
C ILE A 61 -3.03 4.98 -6.46
N PRO A 62 -2.86 6.04 -5.65
CA PRO A 62 -1.89 6.04 -4.57
C PRO A 62 -2.33 5.03 -3.50
N VAL A 63 -1.43 4.12 -3.14
CA VAL A 63 -1.68 3.07 -2.16
C VAL A 63 -0.59 3.01 -1.12
N ILE A 64 -0.97 2.67 0.11
CA ILE A 64 -0.02 2.13 1.09
C ILE A 64 -0.06 0.61 1.03
N VAL A 65 1.11 -0.02 0.99
CA VAL A 65 1.25 -1.46 0.83
C VAL A 65 1.68 -2.08 2.14
N GLY A 66 0.84 -2.98 2.65
CA GLY A 66 1.20 -3.87 3.75
C GLY A 66 1.48 -5.28 3.24
N TYR A 67 2.42 -5.98 3.86
CA TYR A 67 2.75 -7.35 3.50
C TYR A 67 3.05 -8.24 4.70
N CYS A 68 2.71 -9.52 4.55
CA CYS A 68 3.01 -10.55 5.52
C CYS A 68 4.43 -11.10 5.30
N GLN A 69 5.27 -11.00 6.32
CA GLN A 69 6.65 -11.50 6.25
C GLN A 69 6.75 -13.04 6.18
N ASN A 70 5.68 -13.77 6.50
CA ASN A 70 5.68 -15.25 6.45
C ASN A 70 5.31 -15.80 5.07
N CYS A 71 4.15 -15.42 4.54
CA CYS A 71 3.61 -16.02 3.32
C CYS A 71 3.61 -15.08 2.10
N GLY A 72 4.13 -13.85 2.26
CA GLY A 72 4.20 -12.88 1.17
C GLY A 72 2.86 -12.29 0.73
N TYR A 73 1.77 -12.51 1.48
CA TYR A 73 0.48 -11.87 1.18
C TYR A 73 0.62 -10.35 1.22
N VAL A 74 0.11 -9.67 0.18
CA VAL A 74 0.17 -8.21 0.02
C VAL A 74 -1.25 -7.64 0.07
N ALA A 75 -1.48 -6.64 0.92
CA ALA A 75 -2.69 -5.84 0.94
C ALA A 75 -2.35 -4.40 0.53
N GLN A 76 -3.16 -3.83 -0.35
CA GLN A 76 -3.00 -2.47 -0.86
C GLN A 76 -4.20 -1.65 -0.43
N PHE A 77 -3.95 -0.50 0.19
CA PHE A 77 -5.00 0.38 0.73
C PHE A 77 -5.00 1.69 -0.04
N ASN A 78 -6.14 2.00 -0.68
CA ASN A 78 -6.32 3.21 -1.48
C ASN A 78 -6.32 4.46 -0.59
N LEU A 79 -5.31 5.32 -0.76
CA LEU A 79 -5.14 6.52 0.04
C LEU A 79 -6.19 7.59 -0.28
N ASN A 80 -6.75 7.61 -1.48
CA ASN A 80 -7.82 8.56 -1.84
C ASN A 80 -9.11 8.32 -1.05
N VAL A 81 -9.35 7.09 -0.60
CA VAL A 81 -10.53 6.75 0.23
C VAL A 81 -10.27 7.06 1.70
N ILE A 82 -9.04 6.85 2.17
CA ILE A 82 -8.66 7.04 3.57
C ILE A 82 -8.48 8.53 3.89
N PHE A 83 -7.90 9.28 2.97
CA PHE A 83 -7.67 10.72 3.06
C PHE A 83 -8.31 11.39 1.84
N PRO A 84 -9.64 11.53 1.80
CA PRO A 84 -10.28 12.24 0.70
C PRO A 84 -9.73 13.66 0.61
N GLU A 85 -9.32 14.09 -0.59
CA GLU A 85 -9.01 15.49 -0.85
C GLU A 85 -10.25 16.33 -0.52
N LYS A 86 -10.06 17.43 0.22
CA LYS A 86 -11.13 18.35 0.63
C LYS A 86 -11.59 19.21 -0.54
#